data_AF-A0A821BAZ0-F1
#
_entry.id   AF-A0A821BAZ0-F1
#
_cell.length_a   1.000
_cell.length_b   1.000
_cell.length_c   1.000
_cell.angle_alpha   90.00
_cell.angle_beta   90.00
_cell.angle_gamma   90.00
#
_symmetry.space_group_name_H-M   'P 1'
#
loop_
_entity.id
_entity.type
_entity.pdbx_description
1 polymer ?
#
loop_
_entity_poly.entity_id
_entity_poly.type
_entity_poly.pdbx_seq_one_letter_code
_entity_poly.pdbx_strand_id
1 'polypeptide(L)' 'MYGAMMKGYADNNLPEKAIDLFNEVENPNEVNINLLFNACAQLKTKEALDLVKKISKQIPKSFYSNPRLLTSLLDALMK' A
#
# COMPACT_ATOMS: atom_id res chain seq x y z
N MET A 1 -12.22 5.59 8.03
CA MET A 1 -12.98 5.76 6.77
C MET A 1 -12.08 5.49 5.56
N TYR A 2 -10.93 6.14 5.46
CA TYR A 2 -9.94 5.95 4.37
C TYR A 2 -9.60 4.48 4.07
N GLY A 3 -9.21 3.67 5.05
CA GLY A 3 -8.85 2.27 4.79
C GLY A 3 -9.97 1.42 4.19
N ALA A 4 -11.24 1.66 4.55
CA ALA A 4 -12.37 0.93 3.94
C ALA A 4 -12.57 1.34 2.47
N MET A 5 -12.43 2.62 2.16
CA MET A 5 -12.53 3.13 0.79
C MET A 5 -11.34 2.69 -0.08
N MET A 6 -10.12 2.73 0.45
CA MET A 6 -8.92 2.22 -0.22
C MET A 6 -9.09 0.74 -0.58
N LYS A 7 -9.55 -0.08 0.39
CA LYS A 7 -9.86 -1.48 0.15
C LYS A 7 -10.93 -1.64 -0.93
N GLY A 8 -12.00 -0.85 -0.87
CA GLY A 8 -13.06 -0.86 -1.88
C GLY A 8 -12.54 -0.55 -3.29
N TYR A 9 -11.68 0.45 -3.43
CA TYR A 9 -11.05 0.78 -4.71
C TYR A 9 -10.16 -0.36 -5.22
N ALA A 10 -9.28 -0.90 -4.37
CA ALA A 10 -8.40 -2.01 -4.74
C ALA A 10 -9.19 -3.29 -5.11
N ASP A 11 -10.26 -3.61 -4.37
CA ASP A 11 -11.11 -4.78 -4.64
C ASP A 11 -11.91 -4.64 -5.96
N ASN A 12 -12.14 -3.40 -6.44
CA ASN A 12 -12.87 -3.11 -7.66
C ASN A 12 -11.95 -2.78 -8.86
N ASN A 13 -10.68 -3.21 -8.82
CA ASN A 13 -9.67 -2.95 -9.87
C ASN A 13 -9.48 -1.45 -10.17
N LEU A 14 -9.53 -0.61 -9.13
CA LEU A 14 -9.22 0.82 -9.19
C LEU A 14 -8.02 1.16 -8.28
N PRO A 15 -6.86 0.48 -8.42
CA PRO A 15 -5.73 0.66 -7.53
C PRO A 15 -5.15 2.08 -7.54
N GLU A 16 -5.26 2.81 -8.65
CA GLU A 16 -4.85 4.22 -8.75
C GLU A 16 -5.62 5.08 -7.76
N LYS A 17 -6.95 4.90 -7.68
CA LYS A 17 -7.80 5.64 -6.73
C LYS A 17 -7.48 5.28 -5.27
N ALA A 18 -7.07 4.04 -5.01
CA ALA A 18 -6.63 3.64 -3.69
C ALA A 18 -5.32 4.35 -3.29
N ILE A 19 -4.40 4.54 -4.23
CA ILE A 19 -3.14 5.27 -4.04
C ILE A 19 -3.39 6.77 -3.89
N ASP A 20 -4.25 7.36 -4.74
CA ASP A 20 -4.63 8.77 -4.62
C ASP A 20 -5.22 9.06 -3.24
N LEU A 21 -6.15 8.19 -2.80
CA LEU A 21 -6.75 8.31 -1.48
C LEU A 21 -5.73 8.11 -0.34
N PHE A 22 -4.73 7.25 -0.52
CA PHE A 22 -3.65 7.11 0.46
C PHE A 22 -2.87 8.41 0.65
N ASN A 23 -2.66 9.20 -0.41
CA ASN A 23 -1.92 10.46 -0.33
C ASN A 23 -2.66 11.53 0.50
N GLU A 24 -3.98 11.37 0.71
CA GLU A 24 -4.79 12.23 1.59
C GLU A 24 -4.72 11.80 3.07
N VAL A 25 -4.14 10.63 3.38
CA VAL A 25 -4.08 10.11 4.74
C VAL A 25 -2.92 10.74 5.50
N GLU A 26 -3.25 11.64 6.43
CA GLU A 26 -2.28 12.11 7.43
C GLU A 26 -1.93 10.99 8.41
N ASN A 27 -0.63 10.79 8.68
CA ASN A 27 -0.11 9.78 9.60
C ASN A 27 -0.65 8.35 9.35
N PRO A 28 -0.32 7.75 8.20
CA PRO A 28 -0.84 6.44 7.83
C PRO A 28 -0.45 5.37 8.87
N ASN A 29 -1.45 4.60 9.31
CA ASN A 29 -1.22 3.44 10.16
C ASN A 29 -0.90 2.20 9.32
N GLU A 30 -0.62 1.10 10.00
CA GLU A 30 -0.23 -0.17 9.39
C GLU A 30 -1.24 -0.70 8.37
N VAL A 31 -2.55 -0.52 8.63
CA VAL A 31 -3.62 -0.95 7.72
C VAL A 31 -3.57 -0.16 6.42
N ASN A 32 -3.38 1.16 6.50
CA ASN A 32 -3.29 2.01 5.32
C ASN A 32 -2.07 1.64 4.46
N ILE A 33 -0.92 1.36 5.09
CA ILE A 33 0.30 0.92 4.39
C ILE A 33 0.09 -0.43 3.69
N ASN A 34 -0.51 -1.39 4.38
CA ASN A 34 -0.81 -2.70 3.79
C ASN A 34 -1.75 -2.58 2.57
N LEU A 35 -2.75 -1.71 2.64
CA LEU A 35 -3.66 -1.45 1.52
C LEU A 35 -2.97 -0.73 0.36
N LEU A 36 -2.08 0.22 0.65
CA LEU A 36 -1.25 0.85 -0.38
C LEU A 36 -0.40 -0.19 -1.12
N PHE A 37 0.29 -1.07 -0.40
CA PHE A 37 1.13 -2.09 -1.03
C PHE A 37 0.32 -3.05 -1.89
N ASN A 38 -0.87 -3.47 -1.44
CA ASN A 38 -1.78 -4.25 -2.26
C ASN A 38 -2.19 -3.53 -3.55
N ALA A 39 -2.52 -2.24 -3.48
CA ALA A 39 -2.85 -1.45 -4.66
C ALA A 39 -1.66 -1.34 -5.63
N CYS A 40 -0.46 -1.08 -5.11
CA CYS A 40 0.76 -1.03 -5.92
C CYS A 40 1.05 -2.38 -6.62
N ALA A 41 0.83 -3.51 -5.93
CA ALA A 41 1.02 -4.85 -6.50
C ALA A 41 0.02 -5.17 -7.63
N GLN A 42 -1.15 -4.51 -7.66
CA GLN A 42 -2.13 -4.64 -8.74
C GLN A 42 -1.72 -3.84 -9.98
N LEU A 43 -1.08 -2.68 -9.81
CA LEU A 43 -0.65 -1.81 -10.91
C LEU A 43 0.49 -2.38 -11.74
N LYS A 44 1.49 -2.99 -11.09
CA LYS A 44 2.68 -3.57 -11.76
C LYS A 44 3.44 -2.56 -12.64
N THR A 45 3.46 -1.31 -12.21
CA THR A 45 4.20 -0.24 -12.88
C THR A 45 5.48 0.10 -12.12
N LYS A 46 6.45 0.70 -12.82
CA LYS A 46 7.70 1.13 -12.19
C LYS A 46 7.46 2.20 -11.13
N GLU A 47 6.49 3.08 -11.37
CA GLU A 47 6.07 4.15 -10.47
C GLU A 47 5.52 3.57 -9.16
N ALA A 48 4.68 2.53 -9.24
CA ALA A 48 4.17 1.82 -8.06
C ALA A 48 5.30 1.15 -7.27
N LEU A 49 6.26 0.53 -7.96
CA LEU A 49 7.43 -0.09 -7.33
C LEU A 49 8.32 0.94 -6.60
N ASP A 50 8.58 2.08 -7.23
CA ASP A 50 9.38 3.15 -6.64
C ASP A 50 8.67 3.77 -5.42
N LEU A 51 7.34 3.88 -5.46
CA LEU A 51 6.53 4.28 -4.33
C LEU A 51 6.64 3.30 -3.15
N VAL A 52 6.51 1.99 -3.40
CA VAL A 52 6.66 0.94 -2.37
C VAL A 52 8.03 1.01 -1.70
N LYS A 53 9.10 1.15 -2.49
CA LYS A 53 10.48 1.31 -1.99
C LYS A 53 10.65 2.59 -1.16
N LYS A 54 10.02 3.68 -1.58
CA LYS A 54 10.06 4.96 -0.85
C LYS A 54 9.34 4.85 0.50
N ILE A 55 8.14 4.27 0.52
CA ILE A 55 7.31 4.17 1.73
C ILE A 55 7.88 3.15 2.72
N SER A 56 8.32 1.98 2.26
CA SER A 56 8.95 0.97 3.15
C SER A 56 10.13 1.54 3.95
N LYS A 57 10.94 2.43 3.38
CA LYS A 57 12.04 3.09 4.11
C LYS A 57 11.59 4.07 5.21
N GLN A 58 10.34 4.54 5.16
CA GLN A 58 9.80 5.57 6.07
C GLN A 58 8.90 4.99 7.17
N ILE A 59 8.37 3.78 7.00
CA ILE A 59 7.47 3.18 7.99
C ILE A 59 8.22 2.70 9.25
N PRO A 60 7.58 2.72 10.43
CA PRO A 60 8.18 2.25 11.67
C PRO A 60 8.64 0.78 11.57
N LYS A 61 9.76 0.45 12.23
CA LYS A 61 10.26 -0.93 12.28
C LYS A 61 9.25 -1.91 12.89
N SER A 62 8.39 -1.45 13.80
CA SER A 62 7.34 -2.26 14.42
C SER A 62 6.33 -2.82 13.42
N PHE A 63 6.12 -2.15 12.28
CA PHE A 63 5.16 -2.61 11.26
C PHE A 63 5.67 -3.86 10.52
N TYR A 64 6.98 -4.08 10.49
CA TYR A 64 7.57 -5.29 9.91
C TYR A 64 7.31 -6.54 10.74
N SER A 65 6.76 -6.41 11.95
CA SER A 65 6.32 -7.57 12.74
C SER A 65 4.98 -8.13 12.28
N ASN A 66 4.24 -7.43 11.41
CA ASN A 66 2.95 -7.88 10.91
C ASN A 66 3.13 -8.69 9.61
N PRO A 67 2.80 -10.00 9.63
CA PRO A 67 2.97 -10.86 8.47
C PRO A 67 2.18 -10.40 7.24
N ARG A 68 0.99 -9.80 7.44
CA ARG A 68 0.17 -9.31 6.31
C ARG A 68 0.85 -8.18 5.56
N LEU A 69 1.48 -7.25 6.29
CA LEU A 69 2.25 -6.17 5.70
C LEU A 69 3.49 -6.68 4.99
N LEU A 70 4.18 -7.68 5.55
CA LEU A 70 5.32 -8.30 4.89
C LEU A 70 4.92 -9.00 3.59
N THR A 71 3.79 -9.72 3.58
CA THR A 71 3.28 -10.38 2.38
C THR A 71 2.92 -9.36 1.30
N SER A 72 2.17 -8.30 1.64
CA SER A 72 1.80 -7.26 0.66
C SER A 72 3.01 -6.50 0.15
N LEU A 73 4.00 -6.22 1.00
CA LEU A 73 5.27 -5.63 0.59
C LEU A 73 6.03 -6.52 -0.40
N LEU A 74 6.16 -7.82 -0.11
CA LEU A 74 6.82 -8.77 -1.01
C LEU A 74 6.09 -8.85 -2.35
N ASP A 75 4.76 -9.00 -2.33
CA ASP A 75 3.93 -9.06 -3.53
C ASP A 75 4.10 -7.81 -4.42
N ALA A 76 4.20 -6.64 -3.80
CA ALA A 76 4.39 -5.37 -4.50
C ALA A 76 5.81 -5.16 -5.04
N LEU A 77 6.82 -5.86 -4.48
CA LEU A 77 8.21 -5.81 -4.94
C LEU A 77 8.51 -6.83 -6.05
N MET A 78 7.73 -7.92 -6.13
CA MET A 78 7.94 -9.02 -7.06
C MET A 78 7.15 -8.89 -8.38
N LYS A 79 6.12 -8.03 -8.43
CA LYS A 79 5.23 -7.84 -9.57
C LYS A 79 5.49 -6.53 -10.28
#